data_AF-B9NWT1-F1
#
_entry.id   AF-B9NWT1-F1
#
_cell.length_a   1.000
_cell.length_b   1.000
_cell.length_c   1.000
_cell.angle_alpha   90.00
_cell.angle_beta   90.00
_cell.angle_gamma   90.00
#
_symmetry.space_group_name_H-M   'P 1'
#
loop_
_entity.id
_entity.type
_entity.pdbx_description
1 polymer ?
#
loop_
_entity_poly.entity_id
_entity_poly.type
_entity_poly.pdbx_seq_one_letter_code
_entity_poly.pdbx_strand_id
1 'polypeptide(L)'
;MIALRVYETVDGKSPFDEWFDGLDPIAAAKVTTALARMEHGNFGDVKSIGQGMSERRITFGPGYRIYFGRDGDELVILLCGGSKK
;
A
#
# COMPACT_ATOMS: atom_id res chain seq x y z
N MET A 1 5.21 5.96 15.98
CA MET A 1 4.23 6.12 14.89
C MET A 1 5.05 6.25 13.63
N ILE A 2 4.73 5.45 12.61
CA ILE A 2 5.46 5.38 11.35
C ILE A 2 4.75 6.32 10.37
N ALA A 3 5.49 7.19 9.70
CA ALA A 3 4.89 8.10 8.72
C ALA A 3 4.51 7.34 7.45
N LEU A 4 3.34 7.60 6.90
CA LEU A 4 2.97 7.16 5.55
C LEU A 4 3.15 8.30 4.58
N ARG A 5 3.84 8.02 3.48
CA ARG A 5 3.93 8.92 2.33
C ARG A 5 3.55 8.17 1.08
N VAL A 6 2.68 8.77 0.29
CA VAL A 6 2.35 8.26 -1.04
C VAL A 6 3.39 8.76 -2.03
N TYR A 7 3.86 7.86 -2.90
CA TYR A 7 4.76 8.21 -3.98
C TYR A 7 4.04 9.07 -5.01
N GLU A 8 4.67 10.18 -5.35
CA GLU A 8 4.25 11.07 -6.43
C GLU A 8 5.29 11.03 -7.55
N THR A 9 4.82 10.92 -8.79
CA THR A 9 5.65 11.03 -9.99
C THR A 9 6.10 12.47 -10.20
N VAL A 10 7.07 12.67 -11.10
CA VAL A 10 7.59 14.00 -11.45
C VAL A 10 6.53 14.94 -12.04
N ASP A 11 5.46 14.40 -12.63
CA ASP A 11 4.30 15.13 -13.15
C ASP A 11 3.17 15.30 -12.12
N GLY A 12 3.40 14.93 -10.85
CA GLY A 12 2.48 15.13 -9.73
C GLY A 12 1.35 14.10 -9.65
N LYS A 13 1.49 12.94 -10.30
CA LYS A 13 0.52 11.86 -10.23
C LYS A 13 0.86 10.89 -9.12
N SER A 14 -0.17 10.34 -8.51
CA SER A 14 -0.06 9.30 -7.50
C SER A 14 -0.66 8.01 -8.04
N PRO A 15 0.16 7.01 -8.41
CA PRO A 15 -0.35 5.71 -8.86
C PRO A 15 -1.21 5.02 -7.80
N PHE A 16 -0.97 5.32 -6.52
CA PHE A 16 -1.80 4.85 -5.42
C PHE A 16 -3.19 5.50 -5.45
N ASP A 17 -3.28 6.82 -5.57
CA ASP A 17 -4.57 7.53 -5.52
C ASP A 17 -5.42 7.18 -6.74
N GLU A 18 -4.81 7.16 -7.94
CA GLU A 18 -5.51 6.76 -9.18
C GLU A 18 -6.11 5.35 -9.07
N TRP A 19 -5.39 4.42 -8.45
CA TRP A 19 -5.89 3.07 -8.20
C TRP A 19 -6.96 3.04 -7.09
N PHE A 20 -6.74 3.78 -6.00
CA PHE A 20 -7.61 3.79 -4.83
C PHE A 20 -8.99 4.36 -5.18
N ASP A 21 -9.03 5.41 -6.01
CA ASP A 21 -10.24 6.04 -6.52
C ASP A 21 -11.09 5.08 -7.38
N GLY A 22 -10.47 4.04 -7.95
CA GLY A 22 -11.15 3.00 -8.72
C GLY A 22 -11.73 1.85 -7.89
N LEU A 23 -11.50 1.83 -6.57
CA LEU A 23 -11.96 0.73 -5.72
C LEU A 23 -13.46 0.82 -5.37
N ASP A 24 -14.10 -0.33 -5.22
CA ASP A 24 -15.39 -0.37 -4.55
C ASP A 24 -15.25 0.06 -3.07
N PRO A 25 -16.32 0.58 -2.44
CA PRO A 25 -16.25 1.12 -1.08
C PRO A 25 -15.74 0.13 -0.02
N ILE A 26 -15.99 -1.17 -0.20
CA ILE A 26 -15.56 -2.18 0.77
C ILE A 26 -14.06 -2.41 0.62
N ALA A 27 -13.56 -2.52 -0.62
CA ALA A 27 -12.13 -2.63 -0.88
C ALA A 27 -11.36 -1.40 -0.37
N ALA A 28 -11.86 -0.19 -0.65
CA ALA A 28 -11.27 1.05 -0.15
C ALA A 28 -11.14 1.06 1.38
N ALA A 29 -12.22 0.73 2.10
CA ALA A 29 -12.20 0.67 3.57
C ALA A 29 -11.19 -0.35 4.12
N LYS A 30 -11.02 -1.50 3.46
CA LYS A 30 -10.02 -2.52 3.85
C LYS A 30 -8.60 -2.01 3.66
N VAL A 31 -8.33 -1.30 2.57
CA VAL A 31 -7.02 -0.68 2.30
C VAL A 31 -6.73 0.43 3.31
N THR A 32 -7.66 1.34 3.57
CA THR A 32 -7.50 2.38 4.60
C THR A 32 -7.21 1.78 5.98
N THR A 33 -7.95 0.74 6.36
CA THR A 33 -7.71 0.02 7.63
C THR A 33 -6.32 -0.61 7.66
N ALA A 34 -5.85 -1.15 6.53
CA ALA A 34 -4.52 -1.73 6.43
C ALA A 34 -3.42 -0.67 6.60
N LEU A 35 -3.54 0.47 5.94
CA LEU A 35 -2.62 1.61 6.04
C LEU A 35 -2.56 2.15 7.48
N ALA A 36 -3.71 2.40 8.10
CA ALA A 36 -3.77 2.87 9.50
C ALA A 36 -3.08 1.90 10.47
N ARG A 37 -3.19 0.59 10.25
CA ARG A 37 -2.47 -0.42 11.05
C ARG A 37 -0.96 -0.34 10.82
N MET A 38 -0.52 -0.10 9.59
CA MET A 38 0.90 0.04 9.27
C MET A 38 1.52 1.28 9.93
N GLU A 39 0.81 2.40 10.01
CA GLU A 39 1.24 3.60 10.76
C GLU A 39 1.52 3.30 12.25
N HIS A 40 0.77 2.36 12.81
CA HIS A 40 0.92 1.90 14.19
C HIS A 40 1.93 0.74 14.33
N GLY A 41 2.70 0.42 13.27
CA GLY A 41 3.70 -0.64 13.27
C GLY A 41 3.15 -2.04 13.05
N ASN A 42 1.84 -2.19 12.78
CA ASN A 42 1.23 -3.47 12.43
C ASN A 42 1.18 -3.67 10.91
N PHE A 43 2.26 -4.26 10.41
CA PHE A 43 2.48 -4.52 9.00
C PHE A 43 1.65 -5.67 8.40
N GLY A 44 1.07 -6.54 9.23
CA GLY A 44 0.23 -7.65 8.78
C GLY A 44 1.04 -8.68 7.98
N ASP A 45 0.41 -9.26 6.95
CA ASP A 45 1.08 -10.22 6.05
C ASP A 45 1.97 -9.47 5.05
N VAL A 46 3.26 -9.40 5.35
CA VAL A 46 4.29 -8.78 4.51
C VAL A 46 5.24 -9.80 3.91
N LYS A 47 5.58 -9.59 2.64
CA LYS A 47 6.64 -10.31 1.95
C LYS A 47 7.62 -9.32 1.35
N SER A 48 8.92 -9.52 1.58
CA SER A 48 9.97 -8.79 0.86
C SER A 48 9.97 -9.19 -0.62
N ILE A 49 10.03 -8.21 -1.51
CA ILE A 49 10.13 -8.42 -2.96
C ILE A 49 11.51 -8.02 -3.51
N GLY A 50 12.46 -7.70 -2.62
CA GLY A 50 13.85 -7.34 -2.96
C GLY A 50 14.07 -5.82 -3.09
N GLN A 51 15.34 -5.41 -3.14
CA GLN A 51 15.75 -4.00 -3.33
C GLN A 51 15.13 -3.00 -2.34
N GLY A 52 14.95 -3.42 -1.08
CA GLY A 52 14.32 -2.57 -0.04
C GLY A 52 12.81 -2.44 -0.16
N MET A 53 12.17 -3.18 -1.08
CA MET A 53 10.74 -3.15 -1.32
C MET A 53 10.03 -4.34 -0.68
N SER A 54 8.81 -4.10 -0.23
CA SER A 54 7.93 -5.08 0.39
C SER A 54 6.51 -4.97 -0.15
N GLU A 55 5.80 -6.08 -0.16
CA GLU A 55 4.36 -6.13 -0.42
C GLU A 55 3.62 -6.48 0.87
N ARG A 56 2.57 -5.73 1.21
CA ARG A 56 1.55 -6.16 2.17
C ARG A 56 0.40 -6.81 1.41
N ARG A 57 0.04 -8.02 1.80
CA ARG A 57 -1.01 -8.82 1.17
C ARG A 57 -2.32 -8.69 1.96
N ILE A 58 -3.39 -8.34 1.26
CA ILE A 58 -4.75 -8.25 1.80
C ILE A 58 -5.60 -9.31 1.10
N THR A 59 -5.87 -10.40 1.81
CA THR A 59 -6.74 -11.48 1.33
C THR A 59 -8.20 -11.07 1.42
N PHE A 60 -8.64 -10.27 0.45
CA PHE A 60 -10.02 -9.84 0.30
C PHE A 60 -10.36 -9.70 -1.20
N GLY A 61 -11.55 -10.15 -1.61
CA GLY A 61 -11.99 -10.11 -3.01
C GLY A 61 -10.97 -10.75 -3.96
N PRO A 62 -10.47 -10.02 -4.99
CA PRO A 62 -9.47 -10.52 -5.93
C PRO A 62 -8.06 -10.69 -5.33
N GLY A 63 -7.87 -10.31 -4.06
CA GLY A 63 -6.58 -10.18 -3.42
C GLY A 63 -5.94 -8.85 -3.78
N TYR A 64 -5.64 -8.03 -2.76
CA TYR A 64 -5.00 -6.73 -2.95
C TYR A 64 -3.59 -6.73 -2.37
N ARG A 65 -2.70 -5.94 -2.98
CA ARG A 65 -1.32 -5.79 -2.56
C ARG A 65 -0.98 -4.32 -2.45
N ILE A 66 -0.40 -3.94 -1.33
CA ILE A 66 0.18 -2.61 -1.10
C ILE A 66 1.69 -2.78 -1.25
N TYR A 67 2.28 -2.16 -2.26
CA TYR A 67 3.73 -2.13 -2.44
C TYR A 67 4.32 -0.92 -1.77
N PHE A 68 5.32 -1.13 -0.92
CA PHE A 68 5.93 -0.07 -0.17
C PHE A 68 7.42 -0.28 0.02
N GLY A 69 8.16 0.83 0.04
CA GLY A 69 9.52 0.91 0.54
C GLY A 69 9.53 1.46 1.97
N ARG A 70 10.68 1.34 2.63
CA ARG A 70 10.90 1.97 3.94
C ARG A 70 12.12 2.87 3.87
N ASP A 71 11.96 4.11 4.32
CA ASP A 71 13.03 5.09 4.48
C ASP A 71 13.04 5.56 5.95
N GLY A 72 13.94 4.99 6.76
CA GLY A 72 13.93 5.18 8.21
C GLY A 72 12.60 4.77 8.86
N ASP A 73 11.90 5.75 9.44
CA ASP A 73 10.58 5.60 10.06
C ASP A 73 9.42 6.07 9.16
N GLU A 74 9.69 6.23 7.86
CA GLU A 74 8.71 6.51 6.83
C GLU A 74 8.48 5.27 5.95
N LEU A 75 7.22 5.00 5.61
CA LEU A 75 6.84 4.04 4.58
C LEU A 75 6.42 4.82 3.35
N VAL A 76 7.09 4.52 2.24
CA VAL A 76 6.78 5.10 0.94
C VAL A 76 5.88 4.13 0.19
N ILE A 77 4.60 4.47 0.06
CA ILE A 77 3.59 3.70 -0.66
C ILE A 77 3.71 3.99 -2.16
N LEU A 78 4.13 2.99 -2.94
CA LEU A 78 4.43 3.17 -4.35
C LEU A 78 3.22 2.94 -5.25
N LEU A 79 2.54 1.83 -5.01
CA LEU A 79 1.43 1.35 -5.82
C LEU A 79 0.62 0.38 -4.97
N CYS A 80 -0.67 0.35 -5.21
CA CYS A 80 -1.48 -0.79 -4.87
C CYS A 80 -2.08 -1.34 -6.15
N GLY A 81 -1.88 -2.62 -6.45
CA GLY A 81 -2.16 -3.07 -7.81
C GLY A 81 -1.59 -4.44 -8.08
N GLY A 82 -2.31 -5.45 -7.61
CA GLY A 82 -1.94 -6.83 -7.84
C GLY A 82 -3.08 -7.75 -7.43
N SER A 83 -4.18 -7.72 -8.20
CA SER A 83 -5.02 -8.91 -8.23
C SER A 83 -4.18 -10.00 -8.87
N LYS A 84 -4.06 -11.16 -8.21
CA LYS A 84 -3.58 -12.35 -8.91
C LYS A 84 -4.72 -12.84 -9.81
N LYS A 85 -4.88 -12.24 -10.98
CA LYS A 85 -5.60 -12.83 -12.11
C LYS A 85 -4.91 -12.45 -13.41
#